data_AF-A0A821HII2-F1
#
_entry.id   AF-A0A821HII2-F1
#
_cell.length_a   1.000
_cell.length_b   1.000
_cell.length_c   1.000
_cell.angle_alpha   90.00
_cell.angle_beta   90.00
_cell.angle_gamma   90.00
#
_symmetry.space_group_name_H-M   'P 1'
#
loop_
_entity.id
_entity.type
_entity.pdbx_description
1 polymer ?
#
loop_
_entity_poly.entity_id
_entity_poly.type
_entity_poly.pdbx_seq_one_letter_code
_entity_poly.pdbx_strand_id
1 'polypeptide(L)'
;ILVNAIYCSFGLFVKYLQELIFGEIRFVELQRIKDKFWNYAFYKFCFLFGVLGLENLNELILWISWFSFLACALLLCQLSKDRFELLSVSASIRRQPLVKILCLLTSLLIICLILFTICYFIGYKYGGLSIFFFMLAETILLTLDICYLLFKYTFQYYIFEQQEQNPLTTSNEYRSYMIYYIEFLYHIITLIIDIM
;
A
#
# COMPACT_ATOMS: atom_id res chain seq x y z
N ILE A 1 4.35 -20.21 21.85
CA ILE A 1 3.37 -19.36 22.56
C ILE A 1 3.63 -17.87 22.30
N LEU A 2 4.84 -17.36 22.58
CA LEU A 2 5.17 -15.94 22.44
C LEU A 2 5.02 -15.40 21.00
N VAL A 3 5.51 -16.14 20.00
CA VAL A 3 5.34 -15.80 18.57
C VAL A 3 3.85 -15.65 18.21
N ASN A 4 3.02 -16.60 18.62
CA ASN A 4 1.57 -16.55 18.37
C ASN A 4 0.92 -15.33 19.02
N ALA A 5 1.30 -15.00 20.27
CA ALA A 5 0.80 -13.82 20.95
C ALA A 5 1.16 -12.52 20.22
N ILE A 6 2.37 -12.42 19.66
CA ILE A 6 2.81 -11.26 18.87
C ILE A 6 1.98 -11.14 17.59
N TYR A 7 1.86 -12.21 16.80
CA TYR A 7 1.10 -12.17 15.54
C TYR A 7 -0.39 -11.94 15.75
N CYS A 8 -0.99 -12.51 16.81
CA CYS A 8 -2.37 -12.22 17.17
C CYS A 8 -2.55 -10.75 17.57
N SER A 9 -1.65 -10.21 18.40
CA SER A 9 -1.70 -8.80 18.80
C SER A 9 -1.53 -7.86 17.60
N PHE A 10 -0.63 -8.21 16.68
CA PHE A 10 -0.44 -7.48 15.44
C PHE A 10 -1.71 -7.50 14.57
N GLY A 11 -2.33 -8.67 14.38
CA GLY A 11 -3.58 -8.79 13.63
C GLY A 11 -4.72 -7.96 14.25
N LEU A 12 -4.84 -7.97 15.58
CA LEU A 12 -5.81 -7.14 16.31
C LEU A 12 -5.52 -5.65 16.11
N PHE A 13 -4.25 -5.23 16.15
CA PHE A 13 -3.86 -3.85 15.92
C PHE A 13 -4.20 -3.38 14.49
N VAL A 14 -3.91 -4.21 13.48
CA VAL A 14 -4.27 -3.90 12.08
C VAL A 14 -5.78 -3.79 11.91
N LYS A 15 -6.54 -4.71 12.52
CA LYS A 15 -8.00 -4.65 12.52
C LYS A 15 -8.52 -3.39 13.20
N TYR A 16 -7.95 -3.02 14.35
CA TYR A 16 -8.31 -1.80 15.06
C TYR A 16 -8.04 -0.54 14.23
N LEU A 17 -6.86 -0.44 13.60
CA LEU A 17 -6.55 0.67 12.69
C LEU A 17 -7.51 0.73 11.50
N GLN A 18 -7.82 -0.43 10.91
CA GLN A 18 -8.76 -0.53 9.81
C GLN A 18 -10.16 -0.05 10.22
N GLU A 19 -10.67 -0.48 11.35
CA GLU A 19 -12.00 -0.10 11.86
C GLU A 19 -12.06 1.38 12.22
N LEU A 20 -11.00 1.94 12.83
CA LEU A 20 -10.91 3.35 13.17
C LEU A 20 -10.97 4.26 11.93
N ILE A 21 -10.31 3.85 10.84
CA ILE A 21 -10.12 4.70 9.66
C ILE A 21 -11.20 4.48 8.61
N PHE A 22 -11.61 3.24 8.40
CA PHE A 22 -12.57 2.85 7.34
C PHE A 22 -13.95 2.41 7.85
N GLY A 23 -14.08 2.08 9.14
CA GLY A 23 -15.32 1.53 9.70
C GLY A 23 -15.61 0.11 9.19
N GLU A 24 -16.88 -0.18 8.94
CA GLU A 24 -17.32 -1.49 8.47
C GLU A 24 -16.88 -1.75 7.01
N ILE A 25 -16.16 -2.86 6.80
CA ILE A 25 -15.75 -3.32 5.47
C ILE A 25 -16.96 -3.92 4.74
N ARG A 26 -17.23 -3.45 3.52
CA ARG A 26 -18.29 -4.04 2.68
C ARG A 26 -17.88 -5.42 2.19
N PHE A 27 -18.84 -6.32 1.97
CA PHE A 27 -18.57 -7.67 1.49
C PHE A 27 -17.68 -7.72 0.23
N VAL A 28 -17.93 -6.82 -0.72
CA VAL A 28 -17.14 -6.71 -1.96
C VAL A 28 -15.67 -6.32 -1.70
N GLU A 29 -15.44 -5.37 -0.78
CA GLU A 29 -14.10 -4.95 -0.38
C GLU A 29 -13.36 -6.07 0.36
N LEU A 30 -14.08 -6.77 1.25
CA LEU A 30 -13.53 -7.89 2.00
C LEU A 30 -13.09 -9.02 1.07
N GLN A 31 -13.89 -9.32 0.04
CA GLN A 31 -13.53 -10.35 -0.94
C GLN A 31 -12.28 -9.95 -1.72
N ARG A 32 -12.21 -8.72 -2.22
CA ARG A 32 -11.03 -8.22 -2.94
C ARG A 32 -9.76 -8.22 -2.09
N ILE A 33 -9.86 -7.82 -0.82
CA ILE A 33 -8.75 -7.86 0.15
C ILE A 33 -8.30 -9.30 0.39
N LYS A 34 -9.24 -10.23 0.59
CA LYS A 34 -8.93 -11.65 0.79
C LYS A 34 -8.24 -12.24 -0.43
N ASP A 35 -8.75 -12.00 -1.62
CA ASP A 35 -8.16 -12.50 -2.87
C ASP A 35 -6.74 -11.97 -3.04
N LYS A 36 -6.52 -10.67 -2.80
CA LYS A 36 -5.19 -10.05 -2.87
C LYS A 36 -4.23 -10.59 -1.81
N PHE A 37 -4.72 -10.80 -0.59
CA PHE A 37 -3.94 -11.39 0.50
C PHE A 37 -3.49 -12.81 0.17
N TRP A 38 -4.42 -13.67 -0.27
CA TRP A 38 -4.10 -15.05 -0.62
C TRP A 38 -3.14 -15.13 -1.80
N ASN A 39 -3.33 -14.27 -2.81
CA ASN A 39 -2.43 -14.17 -3.94
C ASN A 39 -1.01 -13.76 -3.48
N TYR A 40 -0.91 -12.72 -2.65
CA TYR A 40 0.37 -12.30 -2.06
C TYR A 40 1.02 -13.41 -1.24
N ALA A 41 0.27 -14.05 -0.35
CA ALA A 41 0.76 -15.13 0.50
C ALA A 41 1.26 -16.31 -0.33
N PHE A 42 0.55 -16.67 -1.40
CA PHE A 42 0.96 -17.72 -2.33
C PHE A 42 2.27 -17.38 -3.03
N TYR A 43 2.40 -16.16 -3.58
CA TYR A 43 3.64 -15.73 -4.22
C TYR A 43 4.83 -15.73 -3.24
N LYS A 44 4.65 -15.26 -2.01
CA LYS A 44 5.73 -15.26 -1.01
C LYS A 44 6.07 -16.66 -0.52
N PHE A 45 5.09 -17.55 -0.43
CA PHE A 45 5.35 -18.95 -0.14
C PHE A 45 6.21 -19.60 -1.24
N CYS A 46 5.82 -19.46 -2.51
CA CYS A 46 6.62 -19.95 -3.64
C CYS A 46 8.02 -19.33 -3.68
N PHE A 47 8.15 -18.04 -3.38
CA PHE A 47 9.44 -17.36 -3.31
C PHE A 47 10.34 -17.91 -2.20
N LEU A 48 9.80 -18.09 -0.98
CA LEU A 48 10.56 -18.56 0.18
C LEU A 48 11.13 -19.96 -0.01
N PHE A 49 10.33 -20.88 -0.54
CA PHE A 49 10.76 -22.26 -0.72
C PHE A 49 11.42 -22.51 -2.07
N GLY A 50 11.01 -21.80 -3.12
CA GLY A 50 11.51 -22.01 -4.49
C GLY A 50 12.76 -21.22 -4.83
N VAL A 51 12.88 -19.98 -4.35
CA VAL A 51 14.02 -19.10 -4.70
C VAL A 51 15.03 -19.04 -3.57
N LEU A 52 14.57 -18.80 -2.34
CA LEU A 52 15.48 -18.67 -1.19
C LEU A 52 15.93 -20.02 -0.61
N GLY A 53 15.16 -21.09 -0.83
CA GLY A 53 15.50 -22.44 -0.36
C GLY A 53 15.74 -22.51 1.15
N LEU A 54 14.91 -21.82 1.95
CA LEU A 54 15.15 -21.68 3.39
C LEU A 54 15.02 -23.02 4.13
N GLU A 55 16.12 -23.47 4.71
CA GLU A 55 16.16 -24.64 5.61
C GLU A 55 16.14 -24.22 7.10
N ASN A 56 16.56 -22.98 7.39
CA ASN A 56 16.68 -22.44 8.74
C ASN A 56 15.37 -21.81 9.23
N LEU A 57 14.84 -22.33 10.34
CA LEU A 57 13.62 -21.81 10.97
C LEU A 57 13.74 -20.33 11.40
N ASN A 58 14.91 -19.89 11.85
CA ASN A 58 15.11 -18.50 12.29
C ASN A 58 15.01 -17.52 11.11
N GLU A 59 15.60 -17.86 9.97
CA GLU A 59 15.52 -17.07 8.75
C GLU A 59 14.09 -17.05 8.21
N LEU A 60 13.40 -18.19 8.23
CA LEU A 60 12.00 -18.29 7.86
C LEU A 60 11.13 -17.34 8.70
N ILE A 61 11.33 -17.29 10.02
CA ILE A 61 10.57 -16.39 10.91
C ILE A 61 10.83 -14.91 10.57
N LEU A 62 12.09 -14.54 10.28
CA LEU A 62 12.43 -13.16 9.87
C LEU A 62 11.74 -12.77 8.57
N TRP A 63 11.76 -13.66 7.57
CA TRP A 63 11.08 -13.43 6.30
C TRP A 63 9.57 -13.35 6.44
N ILE A 64 8.95 -14.24 7.21
CA ILE A 64 7.52 -14.18 7.50
C ILE A 64 7.17 -12.87 8.21
N SER A 65 8.01 -12.41 9.14
CA SER A 65 7.81 -11.14 9.84
C SER A 65 7.86 -9.97 8.85
N TRP A 66 8.89 -9.92 8.01
CA TRP A 66 9.07 -8.91 6.96
C TRP A 66 7.86 -8.85 6.01
N PHE A 67 7.47 -9.99 5.44
CA PHE A 67 6.32 -10.06 4.54
C PHE A 67 5.00 -9.75 5.23
N SER A 68 4.86 -10.00 6.53
CA SER A 68 3.65 -9.62 7.28
C SER A 68 3.51 -8.10 7.40
N PHE A 69 4.61 -7.38 7.61
CA PHE A 69 4.59 -5.91 7.62
C PHE A 69 4.27 -5.33 6.24
N LEU A 70 4.91 -5.87 5.19
CA LEU A 70 4.62 -5.47 3.81
C LEU A 70 3.17 -5.78 3.41
N ALA A 71 2.68 -6.98 3.71
CA ALA A 71 1.30 -7.38 3.44
C ALA A 71 0.30 -6.43 4.11
N CYS A 72 0.54 -6.08 5.37
CA CYS A 72 -0.32 -5.13 6.09
C CYS A 72 -0.38 -3.76 5.36
N ALA A 73 0.79 -3.19 5.03
CA ALA A 73 0.86 -1.92 4.33
C ALA A 73 0.21 -1.98 2.93
N LEU A 74 0.44 -3.07 2.19
CA LEU A 74 -0.16 -3.32 0.87
C LEU A 74 -1.70 -3.41 0.95
N LEU A 75 -2.24 -4.11 1.95
CA LEU A 75 -3.68 -4.24 2.12
C LEU A 75 -4.34 -2.93 2.54
N LEU A 76 -3.72 -2.16 3.45
CA LEU A 76 -4.21 -0.84 3.84
C LEU A 76 -4.14 0.17 2.69
N CYS A 77 -3.09 0.11 1.88
CA CYS A 77 -2.95 0.87 0.64
C CYS A 77 -4.06 0.52 -0.36
N GLN A 78 -4.32 -0.78 -0.58
CA GLN A 78 -5.40 -1.24 -1.46
C GLN A 78 -6.78 -0.79 -0.96
N LEU A 79 -7.05 -0.90 0.34
CA LEU A 79 -8.33 -0.47 0.90
C LEU A 79 -8.54 1.04 0.76
N SER A 80 -7.46 1.82 0.87
CA SER A 80 -7.45 3.25 0.57
C SER A 80 -7.78 3.54 -0.89
N LYS A 81 -7.32 2.68 -1.82
CA LYS A 81 -7.69 2.70 -3.24
C LYS A 81 -9.18 2.51 -3.46
N ASP A 82 -9.71 1.38 -2.99
CA ASP A 82 -11.11 1.01 -3.23
C ASP A 82 -12.08 2.04 -2.63
N ARG A 83 -11.79 2.55 -1.42
CA ARG A 83 -12.66 3.53 -0.74
C ARG A 83 -12.65 4.88 -1.44
N PHE A 84 -11.49 5.31 -1.93
CA PHE A 84 -11.39 6.57 -2.65
C PHE A 84 -12.10 6.51 -4.02
N GLU A 85 -11.95 5.41 -4.77
CA GLU A 85 -12.67 5.21 -6.04
C GLU A 85 -14.20 5.23 -5.83
N LEU A 86 -14.67 4.71 -4.71
CA LEU A 86 -16.10 4.76 -4.37
C LEU A 86 -16.55 6.18 -4.00
N LEU A 87 -15.70 6.96 -3.32
CA LEU A 87 -15.98 8.35 -2.98
C LEU A 87 -15.91 9.28 -4.20
N SER A 88 -15.04 9.00 -5.18
CA SER A 88 -14.90 9.81 -6.39
C SER A 88 -16.11 9.69 -7.32
N VAL A 89 -16.75 8.52 -7.35
CA VAL A 89 -17.99 8.28 -8.11
C VAL A 89 -19.21 8.90 -7.44
N SER A 90 -19.21 9.01 -6.10
CA SER A 90 -20.31 9.63 -5.37
C SER A 90 -20.24 11.16 -5.50
N ALA A 91 -21.25 11.78 -6.12
CA ALA A 91 -21.33 13.22 -6.36
C ALA A 91 -21.35 14.11 -5.09
N SER A 92 -21.29 13.53 -3.88
CA SER A 92 -21.19 14.22 -2.61
C SER A 92 -19.89 13.82 -1.90
N ILE A 93 -18.76 14.37 -2.38
CA ILE A 93 -17.46 14.19 -1.73
C ILE A 93 -17.49 14.91 -0.39
N ARG A 94 -17.64 14.15 0.70
CA ARG A 94 -17.51 14.67 2.07
C ARG A 94 -16.02 14.83 2.38
N ARG A 95 -15.59 16.01 2.86
CA ARG A 95 -14.17 16.30 3.15
C ARG A 95 -13.55 15.38 4.21
N GLN A 96 -14.32 15.02 5.25
CA GLN A 96 -13.83 14.22 6.38
C GLN A 96 -13.23 12.84 6.00
N PRO A 97 -13.90 11.98 5.22
CA PRO A 97 -13.30 10.70 4.82
C PRO A 97 -12.04 10.85 3.95
N LEU A 98 -11.95 11.88 3.10
CA LEU A 98 -10.75 12.12 2.29
C LEU A 98 -9.54 12.45 3.17
N VAL A 99 -9.71 13.34 4.15
CA VAL A 99 -8.63 13.70 5.08
C VAL A 99 -8.18 12.49 5.90
N LYS A 100 -9.10 11.62 6.33
CA LYS A 100 -8.75 10.36 7.03
C LYS A 100 -7.90 9.43 6.16
N ILE A 101 -8.26 9.26 4.89
CA ILE A 101 -7.51 8.41 3.93
C ILE A 101 -6.14 9.01 3.63
N LEU A 102 -6.03 10.33 3.42
CA LEU A 102 -4.75 11.01 3.22
C LEU A 102 -3.83 10.89 4.44
N CYS A 103 -4.38 11.02 5.65
CA CYS A 103 -3.64 10.83 6.90
C CYS A 103 -3.10 9.40 7.01
N LEU A 104 -3.93 8.39 6.71
CA LEU A 104 -3.50 6.99 6.68
C LEU A 104 -2.38 6.78 5.65
N LEU A 105 -2.54 7.25 4.41
CA LEU A 105 -1.52 7.08 3.37
C LEU A 105 -0.19 7.74 3.75
N THR A 106 -0.25 8.92 4.39
CA THR A 106 0.95 9.59 4.91
C THR A 106 1.61 8.76 6.01
N SER A 107 0.83 8.17 6.92
CA SER A 107 1.37 7.28 7.95
C SER A 107 2.01 6.01 7.36
N LEU A 108 1.40 5.43 6.30
CA LEU A 108 1.97 4.30 5.58
C LEU A 108 3.27 4.68 4.88
N LEU A 109 3.37 5.89 4.32
CA LEU A 109 4.60 6.38 3.70
C LEU A 109 5.73 6.44 4.73
N ILE A 110 5.47 6.97 5.93
CA ILE A 110 6.45 7.00 7.02
C ILE A 110 6.88 5.58 7.40
N ILE A 111 5.93 4.64 7.51
CA ILE A 111 6.23 3.22 7.77
C ILE A 111 7.12 2.65 6.67
N CYS A 112 6.85 2.96 5.39
CA CYS A 112 7.66 2.48 4.27
C CYS A 112 9.07 3.06 4.28
N LEU A 113 9.25 4.33 4.67
CA LEU A 113 10.58 4.90 4.87
C LEU A 113 11.35 4.18 5.99
N ILE A 114 10.67 3.85 7.09
CA ILE A 114 11.27 3.03 8.16
C ILE A 114 11.67 1.66 7.61
N LEU A 115 10.78 0.98 6.88
CA LEU A 115 11.10 -0.31 6.25
C LEU A 115 12.27 -0.21 5.28
N PHE A 116 12.37 0.87 4.50
CA PHE A 116 13.49 1.11 3.60
C PHE A 116 14.82 1.25 4.36
N THR A 117 14.83 1.96 5.49
CA THR A 117 16.04 2.04 6.34
C THR A 117 16.42 0.69 6.93
N ILE A 118 15.45 -0.13 7.32
CA ILE A 118 15.66 -1.50 7.81
C ILE A 118 16.22 -2.37 6.69
N CYS A 119 15.66 -2.28 5.48
CA CYS A 119 16.17 -2.97 4.30
C CYS A 119 17.63 -2.62 4.01
N TYR A 120 17.97 -1.32 4.06
CA TYR A 120 19.35 -0.87 3.89
C TYR A 120 20.29 -1.44 4.95
N PHE A 121 19.90 -1.40 6.22
CA PHE A 121 20.73 -1.89 7.31
C PHE A 121 20.91 -3.42 7.29
N ILE A 122 19.81 -4.16 7.09
CA ILE A 122 19.83 -5.63 7.09
C ILE A 122 20.46 -6.17 5.81
N GLY A 123 20.07 -5.64 4.65
CA GLY A 123 20.57 -6.11 3.36
C GLY A 123 22.07 -5.87 3.20
N TYR A 124 22.57 -4.71 3.64
CA TYR A 124 24.00 -4.41 3.60
C TYR A 124 24.82 -5.26 4.57
N LYS A 125 24.32 -5.51 5.80
CA LYS A 125 25.08 -6.25 6.82
C LYS A 125 24.98 -7.77 6.73
N TYR A 126 23.82 -8.32 6.37
CA TYR A 126 23.52 -9.75 6.59
C TYR A 126 23.03 -10.49 5.33
N GLY A 127 22.44 -9.81 4.35
CA GLY A 127 21.72 -10.46 3.24
C GLY A 127 22.53 -10.73 1.96
N GLY A 128 23.70 -10.14 1.79
CA GLY A 128 24.35 -10.10 0.48
C GLY A 128 23.53 -9.31 -0.56
N LEU A 129 24.10 -9.12 -1.76
CA LEU A 129 23.54 -8.19 -2.75
C LEU A 129 22.16 -8.63 -3.27
N SER A 130 21.94 -9.92 -3.50
CA SER A 130 20.71 -10.42 -4.12
C SER A 130 19.48 -10.29 -3.19
N ILE A 131 19.63 -10.61 -1.89
CA ILE A 131 18.55 -10.45 -0.91
C ILE A 131 18.27 -8.95 -0.67
N PHE A 132 19.31 -8.12 -0.68
CA PHE A 132 19.15 -6.67 -0.60
C PHE A 132 18.32 -6.11 -1.76
N PHE A 133 18.66 -6.45 -3.01
CA PHE A 133 17.88 -5.98 -4.18
C PHE A 133 16.43 -6.47 -4.13
N PHE A 134 16.20 -7.71 -3.70
CA PHE A 134 14.84 -8.23 -3.56
C PHE A 134 14.02 -7.44 -2.53
N MET A 135 14.54 -7.25 -1.31
CA MET A 135 13.84 -6.48 -0.27
C MET A 135 13.64 -5.01 -0.68
N LEU A 136 14.62 -4.44 -1.39
CA LEU A 136 14.57 -3.08 -1.89
C LEU A 136 13.51 -2.92 -2.99
N ALA A 137 13.43 -3.85 -3.94
CA ALA A 137 12.43 -3.82 -5.00
C ALA A 137 11.00 -3.84 -4.42
N GLU A 138 10.72 -4.76 -3.49
CA GLU A 138 9.39 -4.82 -2.84
C GLU A 138 9.03 -3.53 -2.08
N THR A 139 10.00 -2.96 -1.37
CA THR A 139 9.79 -1.73 -0.60
C THR A 139 9.59 -0.53 -1.51
N ILE A 140 10.32 -0.47 -2.63
CA ILE A 140 10.16 0.59 -3.64
C ILE A 140 8.81 0.50 -4.33
N LEU A 141 8.38 -0.70 -4.76
CA LEU A 141 7.07 -0.91 -5.37
C LEU A 141 5.94 -0.42 -4.45
N LEU A 142 5.98 -0.83 -3.18
CA LEU A 142 5.01 -0.35 -2.19
C LEU A 142 5.07 1.18 -1.97
N THR A 143 6.27 1.75 -1.93
CA THR A 143 6.46 3.20 -1.77
C THR A 143 5.88 3.96 -2.97
N LEU A 144 6.09 3.46 -4.19
CA LEU A 144 5.55 4.05 -5.40
C LEU A 144 4.02 4.00 -5.45
N ASP A 145 3.43 2.87 -5.04
CA ASP A 145 1.97 2.75 -4.91
C ASP A 145 1.42 3.83 -3.97
N ILE A 146 2.03 3.98 -2.78
CA ILE A 146 1.59 4.97 -1.79
C ILE A 146 1.79 6.40 -2.30
N CYS A 147 2.94 6.69 -2.93
CA CYS A 147 3.23 8.01 -3.50
C CYS A 147 2.26 8.37 -4.64
N TYR A 148 1.97 7.43 -5.53
CA TYR A 148 0.99 7.61 -6.61
C TYR A 148 -0.40 7.91 -6.04
N LEU A 149 -0.86 7.13 -5.06
CA LEU A 149 -2.17 7.36 -4.43
C LEU A 149 -2.20 8.70 -3.69
N LEU A 150 -1.15 9.05 -2.94
CA LEU A 150 -1.05 10.36 -2.27
C LEU A 150 -1.13 11.51 -3.26
N PHE A 151 -0.40 11.44 -4.36
CA PHE A 151 -0.39 12.49 -5.38
C PHE A 151 -1.76 12.61 -6.05
N LYS A 152 -2.33 11.48 -6.51
CA LYS A 152 -3.67 11.42 -7.12
C LYS A 152 -4.73 12.00 -6.19
N TYR A 153 -4.67 11.66 -4.90
CA TYR A 153 -5.71 12.05 -3.94
C TYR A 153 -5.57 13.50 -3.49
N THR A 154 -4.34 13.97 -3.31
CA THR A 154 -4.07 15.39 -3.00
C THR A 154 -4.54 16.27 -4.16
N PHE A 155 -4.23 15.88 -5.40
CA PHE A 155 -4.67 16.59 -6.59
C PHE A 155 -6.20 16.65 -6.69
N GLN A 156 -6.87 15.52 -6.50
CA GLN A 156 -8.33 15.47 -6.54
C GLN A 156 -8.98 16.22 -5.37
N TYR A 157 -8.37 16.21 -4.19
CA TYR A 157 -8.80 17.02 -3.04
C TYR A 157 -8.70 18.53 -3.36
N TYR A 158 -7.56 18.96 -3.90
CA TYR A 158 -7.33 20.37 -4.28
C TYR A 158 -8.35 20.85 -5.32
N ILE A 159 -8.63 20.03 -6.34
CA ILE A 159 -9.65 20.36 -7.35
C ILE A 159 -11.03 20.46 -6.71
N PHE A 160 -11.38 19.56 -5.79
CA PHE A 160 -12.66 19.61 -5.10
C PHE A 160 -12.83 20.90 -4.29
N GLU A 161 -11.78 21.34 -3.57
CA GLU A 161 -11.80 22.63 -2.87
C GLU A 161 -11.98 23.81 -3.82
N GLN A 162 -11.32 23.80 -4.99
CA GLN A 162 -11.51 24.84 -6.00
C GLN A 162 -12.93 24.85 -6.59
N GLN A 163 -13.53 23.68 -6.82
CA GLN A 163 -14.88 23.56 -7.37
C GLN A 163 -15.94 24.13 -6.42
N GLU A 164 -15.75 23.98 -5.10
CA GLU A 164 -16.62 24.57 -4.08
C GLU A 164 -16.54 26.10 -4.09
N GLN A 165 -15.38 26.67 -4.44
CA GLN A 165 -15.17 28.13 -4.50
C GLN A 165 -15.59 28.75 -5.83
N ASN A 166 -15.41 28.07 -6.96
CA ASN A 166 -15.70 28.59 -8.31
C ASN A 166 -16.33 27.51 -9.22
N PRO A 167 -17.67 27.34 -9.22
CA PRO A 167 -18.34 26.28 -9.97
C PRO A 167 -18.34 26.47 -11.50
N LEU A 168 -17.94 27.63 -12.02
CA LEU A 168 -18.07 28.01 -13.44
C LEU A 168 -16.77 27.85 -14.26
N THR A 169 -15.61 27.64 -13.65
CA THR A 169 -14.30 27.74 -14.34
C THR A 169 -13.53 26.42 -14.46
N THR A 170 -13.99 25.32 -13.85
CA THR A 170 -13.25 24.05 -13.89
C THR A 170 -13.70 23.19 -15.08
N SER A 171 -13.00 23.30 -16.21
CA SER A 171 -13.16 22.34 -17.31
C SER A 171 -12.84 20.92 -16.81
N ASN A 172 -13.86 20.06 -16.84
CA ASN A 172 -13.81 18.67 -16.41
C ASN A 172 -12.86 17.80 -17.27
N GLU A 173 -12.52 18.30 -18.46
CA GLU A 173 -11.67 17.62 -19.45
C GLU A 173 -10.20 17.65 -19.03
N TYR A 174 -9.65 18.82 -18.64
CA TYR A 174 -8.25 18.92 -18.18
C TYR A 174 -7.96 18.04 -16.96
N ARG A 175 -8.95 17.89 -16.06
CA ARG A 175 -8.87 16.96 -14.91
C ARG A 175 -8.67 15.52 -15.36
N SER A 176 -9.46 15.09 -16.34
CA SER A 176 -9.44 13.71 -16.85
C SER A 176 -8.11 13.40 -17.56
N TYR A 177 -7.59 14.35 -18.33
CA TYR A 177 -6.27 14.22 -18.97
C TYR A 177 -5.13 14.11 -17.96
N MET A 178 -5.11 14.96 -16.93
CA MET A 178 -4.04 14.92 -15.93
C MET A 178 -4.02 13.61 -15.12
N ILE A 179 -5.20 13.14 -14.69
CA ILE A 179 -5.30 11.85 -13.98
C ILE A 179 -4.82 10.71 -14.88
N TYR A 180 -5.19 10.73 -16.15
CA TYR A 180 -4.74 9.73 -17.14
C TYR A 180 -3.22 9.70 -17.27
N TYR A 181 -2.56 10.86 -17.43
CA TYR A 181 -1.09 10.91 -17.55
C TYR A 181 -0.37 10.42 -16.30
N ILE A 182 -0.87 10.76 -15.11
CA ILE A 182 -0.29 10.29 -13.84
C ILE A 182 -0.43 8.78 -13.73
N GLU A 183 -1.59 8.22 -14.09
CA GLU A 183 -1.85 6.78 -14.07
C GLU A 183 -0.97 6.03 -15.07
N PHE A 184 -0.84 6.57 -16.29
CA PHE A 184 0.03 6.02 -17.30
C PHE A 184 1.50 6.00 -16.88
N LEU A 185 2.01 7.12 -16.35
CA LEU A 185 3.39 7.23 -15.89
C LEU A 185 3.67 6.27 -14.71
N TYR A 186 2.73 6.18 -13.76
CA TYR A 186 2.82 5.21 -12.67
C TYR A 186 2.92 3.77 -13.20
N HIS A 187 2.04 3.37 -14.13
CA HIS A 187 2.08 2.04 -14.72
C HIS A 187 3.40 1.73 -15.44
N ILE A 188 3.98 2.72 -16.14
CA ILE A 188 5.29 2.55 -16.78
C ILE A 188 6.38 2.33 -15.73
N ILE A 189 6.43 3.15 -14.68
CA ILE A 189 7.47 3.05 -13.66
C ILE A 189 7.39 1.70 -12.93
N THR A 190 6.18 1.29 -12.53
CA THR A 190 5.98 -0.01 -11.87
C THR A 190 6.41 -1.16 -12.77
N LEU A 191 6.07 -1.12 -14.06
CA LEU A 191 6.45 -2.15 -15.02
C LEU A 191 7.98 -2.22 -15.24
N ILE A 192 8.66 -1.08 -15.27
CA ILE A 192 10.13 -1.04 -15.37
C ILE A 192 10.77 -1.71 -14.15
N ILE A 193 10.23 -1.47 -12.95
CA ILE A 193 10.77 -2.02 -11.71
C ILE A 193 10.47 -3.51 -11.59
N ASP A 194 9.29 -3.97 -12.01
CA ASP A 194 8.94 -5.39 -12.02
C ASP A 194 9.81 -6.21 -13.01
N ILE A 195 10.34 -5.57 -14.06
CA ILE A 195 11.24 -6.20 -15.04
C ILE A 195 12.69 -6.28 -14.53
N MET A 196 13.10 -5.35 -13.66
CA MET A 196 14.49 -5.22 -13.19
C MET A 196 14.82 -6.20 -12.07
#